data_AF-A0A5K0VLP1-F1
#
_entry.id   AF-A0A5K0VLP1-F1
#
_cell.length_a   1.000
_cell.length_b   1.000
_cell.length_c   1.000
_cell.angle_alpha   90.00
_cell.angle_beta   90.00
_cell.angle_gamma   90.00
#
_symmetry.space_group_name_H-M   'P 1'
#
loop_
_entity.id
_entity.type
_entity.pdbx_description
1 polymer ?
#
loop_
_entity_poly.entity_id
_entity_poly.type
_entity_poly.pdbx_seq_one_letter_code
_entity_poly.pdbx_strand_id
1 'polypeptide(L)' 'AMEGSFVELAEKLEGMSSGVKVGKFRADGEQKEFSKEQLQLGSFPTILFFPKHSSTPIKYPSEKRDVDSLLAFVKALQ' A
#
# COMPACT_ATOMS: atom_id res chain seq x y z
N ALA A 1 -3.69 7.23 15.19
CA ALA A 1 -2.29 7.67 15.04
C ALA A 1 -1.71 7.40 13.65
N MET A 2 -1.96 6.26 12.99
CA MET A 2 -1.41 5.98 11.64
C MET A 2 -2.26 6.44 10.45
N GLU A 3 -3.58 6.63 10.61
CA GLU A 3 -4.45 6.99 9.47
C GLU A 3 -4.06 8.31 8.80
N GLY A 4 -3.61 9.31 9.58
CA GLY A 4 -3.19 10.60 9.04
C GLY A 4 -2.02 10.49 8.04
N SER A 5 -1.02 9.66 8.33
CA SER A 5 0.14 9.48 7.45
C SER A 5 -0.22 8.86 6.10
N PHE A 6 -1.20 7.94 6.07
CA PHE A 6 -1.65 7.34 4.80
C PHE A 6 -2.49 8.31 3.97
N VAL A 7 -3.29 9.16 4.62
CA VAL A 7 -4.07 10.21 3.93
C VAL A 7 -3.12 11.24 3.32
N GLU A 8 -2.15 11.73 4.08
CA GLU A 8 -1.20 12.72 3.58
C GLU A 8 -0.33 12.16 2.44
N LEU A 9 0.05 10.87 2.52
CA LEU A 9 0.71 10.17 1.42
C LEU A 9 -0.18 10.13 0.16
N ALA A 10 -1.47 9.81 0.33
CA ALA A 10 -2.42 9.76 -0.77
C ALA A 10 -2.51 11.11 -1.47
N GLU A 11 -2.68 12.19 -0.71
CA GLU A 11 -2.75 13.55 -1.24
C GLU A 11 -1.45 13.96 -1.97
N LYS A 12 -0.28 13.61 -1.42
CA LYS A 12 1.01 13.84 -2.08
C LYS A 12 1.14 13.06 -3.39
N LEU A 13 0.69 11.81 -3.42
CA LEU A 13 0.74 10.96 -4.62
C LEU A 13 -0.25 11.40 -5.70
N GLU A 14 -1.45 11.83 -5.31
CA GLU A 14 -2.42 12.43 -6.22
C GLU A 14 -1.90 13.75 -6.80
N GLY A 15 -1.32 14.62 -5.96
CA GLY A 15 -0.72 15.89 -6.38
C GLY A 15 0.50 15.73 -7.30
N MET A 16 1.23 14.62 -7.22
CA MET A 16 2.41 14.36 -8.06
C MET A 16 2.08 13.83 -9.47
N SER A 17 0.80 13.68 -9.85
CA SER A 17 0.38 13.11 -11.16
C SER A 17 1.02 11.73 -11.48
N SER A 18 1.45 11.00 -10.46
CA SER A 18 2.14 9.70 -10.61
C SER A 18 1.20 8.59 -11.10
N GLY A 19 -0.11 8.85 -11.20
CA GLY A 19 -1.12 7.83 -11.53
C GLY A 19 -1.30 6.76 -10.44
N VAL A 20 -0.70 6.96 -9.27
CA VAL A 20 -0.77 6.04 -8.13
C VAL A 20 -1.92 6.44 -7.22
N LYS A 21 -2.76 5.46 -6.86
CA LYS A 21 -3.88 5.64 -5.93
C LYS A 21 -3.62 4.87 -4.65
N VAL A 22 -3.91 5.50 -3.52
CA VAL A 22 -3.83 4.86 -2.20
C VAL A 22 -5.24 4.48 -1.76
N GLY A 23 -5.43 3.22 -1.38
CA GLY A 23 -6.71 2.71 -0.91
C GLY A 23 -6.57 1.96 0.40
N LYS A 24 -7.59 2.04 1.26
CA LYS A 24 -7.72 1.16 2.42
C LYS A 24 -8.54 -0.06 2.04
N PHE A 25 -8.03 -1.24 2.37
CA PHE A 25 -8.75 -2.49 2.17
C PHE A 25 -8.85 -3.25 3.48
N ARG A 26 -10.07 -3.64 3.87
CA ARG A 26 -10.31 -4.41 5.09
C ARG A 26 -10.25 -5.90 4.75
N ALA A 27 -9.11 -6.52 5.02
CA ALA A 27 -8.90 -7.94 4.73
C ALA A 27 -9.40 -8.90 5.82
N ASP A 28 -10.00 -8.43 6.92
CA ASP A 28 -10.53 -9.30 7.98
C ASP A 28 -12.04 -9.58 7.85
N GLY A 29 -12.65 -9.23 6.71
CA GLY A 29 -14.06 -9.52 6.41
C GLY A 29 -14.25 -10.90 5.75
N GLU A 30 -15.29 -11.04 4.91
CA GLU A 30 -15.56 -12.27 4.13
C GLU A 30 -14.41 -12.65 3.19
N GLN A 31 -13.60 -11.68 2.77
CA GLN A 31 -12.46 -11.89 1.85
C GLN A 31 -11.16 -12.31 2.58
N LYS A 32 -11.25 -12.73 3.85
CA LYS A 32 -10.08 -13.04 4.69
C LYS A 32 -9.24 -14.19 4.16
N GLU A 33 -9.87 -15.28 3.74
CA GLU A 33 -9.18 -16.42 3.14
C GLU A 33 -8.48 -16.02 1.84
N PHE A 34 -9.19 -15.33 0.94
CA PHE A 34 -8.62 -14.80 -0.30
C PHE A 34 -7.43 -13.88 -0.03
N SER A 35 -7.55 -12.96 0.92
CA SER A 35 -6.47 -12.02 1.24
C SER A 35 -5.28 -12.68 1.94
N LYS A 36 -5.51 -13.78 2.66
CA LYS A 36 -4.43 -14.55 3.27
C LYS A 36 -3.69 -15.39 2.22
N GLU A 37 -4.39 -16.01 1.29
CA GLU A 37 -3.77 -16.85 0.25
C GLU A 37 -3.16 -16.02 -0.89
N GLN A 38 -3.94 -15.10 -1.46
CA GLN A 38 -3.54 -14.34 -2.66
C GLN A 38 -2.66 -13.15 -2.34
N LEU A 39 -2.90 -12.50 -1.19
CA LEU A 39 -2.20 -11.29 -0.78
C LEU A 39 -1.21 -11.53 0.37
N GLN A 40 -1.12 -12.77 0.87
CA GLN A 40 -0.21 -13.19 1.95
C GLN A 40 -0.27 -12.26 3.18
N LEU A 41 -1.48 -11.77 3.50
CA LEU A 41 -1.72 -10.88 4.63
C LEU A 41 -1.68 -11.68 5.94
N GLY A 42 -0.46 -11.96 6.42
CA GLY A 42 -0.23 -12.67 7.67
C GLY A 42 -0.23 -11.78 8.93
N SER A 43 -0.09 -10.46 8.77
CA SER A 43 -0.03 -9.50 9.88
C SER A 43 -0.62 -8.15 9.51
N PHE A 44 -1.21 -7.43 10.47
CA PHE A 44 -1.81 -6.12 10.26
C PHE A 44 -1.03 -5.02 10.97
N PRO A 45 -0.88 -3.83 10.35
CA PRO A 45 -1.18 -3.49 8.96
C PRO A 45 -0.09 -4.00 8.00
N THR A 46 -0.49 -4.52 6.82
CA THR A 46 0.41 -4.85 5.70
C THR A 46 0.10 -3.93 4.52
N ILE A 47 1.15 -3.41 3.89
CA ILE A 47 1.05 -2.50 2.74
C ILE A 47 1.46 -3.27 1.49
N LEU A 48 0.63 -3.20 0.46
CA LEU A 48 0.85 -3.81 -0.84
C LEU A 48 0.83 -2.74 -1.91
N PHE A 49 1.75 -2.86 -2.87
CA PHE A 49 1.85 -1.97 -4.02
C PHE A 49 1.60 -2.75 -5.31
N PHE A 50 0.78 -2.19 -6.19
CA PHE A 50 0.41 -2.79 -7.47
C PHE A 50 0.93 -1.88 -8.60
N PRO A 51 2.08 -2.21 -9.21
CA PRO A 51 2.62 -1.43 -10.32
C PRO A 51 1.75 -1.57 -11.57
N LYS A 52 1.68 -0.53 -12.41
CA LYS A 52 0.83 -0.52 -13.61
C LYS A 52 1.17 -1.62 -14.63
N HIS A 53 2.41 -2.06 -14.64
CA HIS A 53 2.93 -3.05 -15.59
C HIS A 53 2.99 -4.48 -15.04
N SER A 54 2.58 -4.72 -13.79
CA SER A 54 2.58 -6.07 -13.22
C SER A 54 1.31 -6.38 -12.44
N SER A 55 0.79 -7.59 -12.62
CA SER A 55 -0.34 -8.11 -11.84
C SER A 55 0.08 -8.68 -10.48
N THR A 56 1.38 -8.71 -10.17
CA THR A 56 1.91 -9.18 -8.89
C THR A 56 2.00 -8.04 -7.87
N PRO A 57 1.34 -8.16 -6.69
CA PRO A 57 1.53 -7.22 -5.61
C PRO A 57 2.94 -7.31 -5.04
N ILE A 58 3.55 -6.16 -4.81
CA ILE A 58 4.84 -6.04 -4.12
C ILE A 58 4.57 -5.70 -2.66
N LYS A 59 5.00 -6.59 -1.76
CA LYS A 59 4.90 -6.37 -0.32
C LYS A 59 5.91 -5.32 0.10
N TYR A 60 5.44 -4.32 0.86
CA TYR A 60 6.33 -3.34 1.46
C TYR A 60 7.16 -4.01 2.57
N PRO A 61 8.49 -4.13 2.42
CA PRO A 61 9.33 -4.89 3.34
C PRO A 61 9.73 -4.08 4.59
N SER A 62 9.49 -2.77 4.58
CA SER A 62 9.97 -1.87 5.62
C SER A 62 8.98 -1.76 6.78
N GLU A 63 9.52 -1.77 8.00
CA GLU A 63 8.74 -1.46 9.20
C GLU A 63 8.44 0.04 9.33
N LYS A 64 9.16 0.89 8.59
CA LYS A 64 8.95 2.35 8.59
C LYS A 64 7.69 2.70 7.84
N ARG A 65 6.69 3.17 8.58
CA ARG A 65 5.36 3.57 8.07
C ARG A 65 5.25 5.09 7.91
N ASP A 66 6.38 5.76 7.77
CA ASP A 66 6.48 7.20 7.55
C ASP A 66 6.13 7.55 6.10
N VAL A 67 5.54 8.74 5.91
CA VAL A 67 5.12 9.27 4.61
C VAL A 67 6.28 9.25 3.61
N ASP A 68 7.47 9.67 4.02
CA ASP A 68 8.65 9.76 3.16
C ASP A 68 9.13 8.39 2.65
N SER A 69 9.13 7.38 3.52
CA SER A 69 9.55 6.02 3.15
C SER A 69 8.56 5.36 2.19
N LEU A 70 7.25 5.57 2.41
CA LEU A 70 6.21 5.09 1.51
C LEU A 70 6.27 5.81 0.16
N LEU A 71 6.50 7.12 0.16
CA LEU A 71 6.64 7.91 -1.06
C LEU A 71 7.87 7.46 -1.89
N ALA A 72 9.01 7.24 -1.23
CA ALA A 72 10.22 6.75 -1.89
C ALA A 72 10.00 5.36 -2.51
N PHE A 73 9.30 4.47 -1.80
CA PHE A 73 8.96 3.14 -2.30
C PHE A 73 8.04 3.18 -3.52
N VAL A 74 7.00 4.01 -3.48
CA VAL A 74 6.11 4.20 -4.63
C VAL A 74 6.87 4.77 -5.82
N LYS A 75 7.72 5.77 -5.61
CA LYS A 75 8.56 6.36 -6.67
C LYS A 75 9.55 5.36 -7.27
N ALA A 76 10.08 4.44 -6.47
CA ALA A 76 11.00 3.41 -6.92
C ALA A 76 10.33 2.30 -7.74
N LEU A 77 9.00 2.15 -7.64
CA LEU A 77 8.23 1.07 -8.25
C LEU A 77 7.23 1.52 -9.33
N GLN A 78 7.11 2.83 -9.57
CA GLN A 78 6.26 3.40 -10.64
C GLN A 78 6.81 3.08 -12.03
#